data_AF-A0A821J3Y5-F1
#
_entry.id   AF-A0A821J3Y5-F1
#
_cell.length_a   1.000
_cell.length_b   1.000
_cell.length_c   1.000
_cell.angle_alpha   90.00
_cell.angle_beta   90.00
_cell.angle_gamma   90.00
#
_symmetry.space_group_name_H-M   'P 1'
#
loop_
_entity.id
_entity.type
_entity.pdbx_description
1 polymer ?
#
loop_
_entity_poly.entity_id
_entity_poly.type
_entity_poly.pdbx_seq_one_letter_code
_entity_poly.pdbx_strand_id
1 'polypeptide(L)'
;MARNWQSLKSKNRVFCNGRCITGHNIGIFIFAVLLISVISGLFFGFDCPYLTKRLSPAIPIFAALLFFMVICCILRTAFTDPGILPRATPEEIRYLEKSDNLQNVSLTGRVIEVQMRGGHVMQLKFCQTCKIFRPPRVSHCSLCDACI
;
A
#
# COMPACT_ATOMS: atom_id res chain seq x y z
N MET A 1 -17.85 19.15 6.43
CA MET A 1 -17.52 17.94 5.63
C MET A 1 -16.11 17.49 5.98
N ALA A 2 -15.96 16.38 6.72
CA ALA A 2 -14.64 15.76 6.92
C ALA A 2 -14.19 15.13 5.60
N ARG A 3 -12.92 15.32 5.23
CA ARG A 3 -12.39 14.75 3.98
C ARG A 3 -12.10 13.26 4.19
N ASN A 4 -12.42 12.41 3.22
CA ASN A 4 -12.33 10.93 3.33
C ASN A 4 -10.95 10.40 3.80
N TRP A 5 -9.86 11.13 3.56
CA TRP A 5 -8.54 10.76 4.06
C TRP A 5 -8.32 11.02 5.56
N GLN A 6 -9.12 11.87 6.19
CA GLN A 6 -9.03 12.16 7.62
C GLN A 6 -9.68 11.07 8.49
N SER A 7 -10.57 10.25 7.92
CA SER A 7 -11.20 9.12 8.61
C SER A 7 -10.37 7.82 8.52
N LEU A 8 -9.30 7.82 7.73
CA LEU A 8 -8.37 6.69 7.60
C LEU A 8 -7.57 6.51 8.90
N LYS A 9 -8.01 5.58 9.74
CA LYS A 9 -7.23 5.10 10.89
C LYS A 9 -6.18 4.10 10.40
N SER A 10 -5.04 4.59 9.93
CA SER A 10 -3.87 3.79 9.54
C SER A 10 -2.58 4.41 10.06
N LYS A 11 -1.49 3.63 10.13
CA LYS A 11 -0.15 4.13 10.48
C LYS A 11 0.56 4.84 9.33
N ASN A 12 -0.04 4.85 8.14
CA ASN A 12 0.52 5.47 6.95
C ASN A 12 0.43 7.00 7.05
N ARG A 13 1.43 7.69 6.49
CA ARG A 13 1.47 9.15 6.47
C ARG A 13 0.85 9.66 5.18
N VAL A 14 -0.02 10.64 5.32
CA VAL A 14 -0.69 11.28 4.18
C VAL A 14 -0.06 12.64 3.94
N PHE A 15 0.45 12.85 2.72
CA PHE A 15 1.04 14.10 2.26
C PHE A 15 0.17 14.73 1.16
N CYS A 16 0.48 15.97 0.79
CA CYS A 16 -0.13 16.67 -0.35
C CYS A 16 -1.67 16.69 -0.31
N ASN A 17 -2.26 17.02 0.84
CA ASN A 17 -3.72 17.10 1.03
C ASN A 17 -4.49 15.80 0.69
N GLY A 18 -3.89 14.62 0.87
CA GLY A 18 -4.55 13.34 0.56
C GLY A 18 -4.10 12.67 -0.73
N ARG A 19 -3.23 13.31 -1.52
CA ARG A 19 -2.81 12.81 -2.84
C ARG A 19 -1.66 11.81 -2.79
N CYS A 20 -0.87 11.80 -1.71
CA CYS A 20 0.25 10.91 -1.55
C CYS A 20 0.12 10.19 -0.21
N ILE A 21 0.05 8.86 -0.25
CA ILE A 21 0.02 8.02 0.95
C ILE A 21 1.33 7.25 0.97
N THR A 22 2.11 7.43 2.04
CA THR A 22 3.39 6.74 2.18
C THR A 22 3.40 5.88 3.44
N GLY A 23 4.28 4.88 3.43
CA GLY A 23 4.43 3.96 4.54
C GLY A 23 4.86 4.64 5.84
N HIS A 24 4.75 3.90 6.94
CA HIS A 24 5.15 4.38 8.26
C HIS A 24 6.62 4.86 8.30
N ASN A 25 7.53 4.10 7.67
CA ASN A 25 8.98 4.32 7.71
C ASN A 25 9.50 5.04 6.46
N ILE A 26 9.31 6.36 6.39
CA ILE A 26 9.82 7.19 5.29
C ILE A 26 11.36 7.18 5.19
N GLY A 27 12.08 6.92 6.29
CA GLY A 27 13.54 6.89 6.29
C GLY A 27 14.12 5.80 5.39
N ILE A 28 13.49 4.63 5.31
CA ILE A 28 13.93 3.52 4.44
C ILE A 28 13.79 3.92 2.97
N PHE A 29 12.68 4.58 2.63
CA PHE A 29 12.44 5.10 1.29
C PHE A 29 13.49 6.14 0.88
N ILE A 30 13.76 7.12 1.74
CA ILE A 30 14.78 8.14 1.50
C ILE A 30 16.16 7.49 1.32
N PHE A 31 16.51 6.53 2.19
CA PHE A 31 17.76 5.80 2.10
C PHE A 31 17.89 5.04 0.76
N ALA A 32 16.84 4.36 0.31
CA ALA A 32 16.85 3.66 -0.98
C ALA A 32 17.04 4.61 -2.16
N VAL A 33 16.33 5.75 -2.18
CA VAL A 33 16.47 6.77 -3.25
C VAL A 33 17.87 7.37 -3.25
N LEU A 34 18.44 7.66 -2.07
CA LEU A 34 19.80 8.16 -1.93
C LEU A 34 20.82 7.15 -2.44
N LEU A 35 20.71 5.89 -2.04
CA LEU A 35 21.63 4.83 -2.44
C LEU A 35 21.63 4.65 -3.96
N ILE A 36 20.44 4.60 -4.58
CA ILE A 36 20.29 4.49 -6.04
C ILE A 36 20.90 5.71 -6.73
N SER A 37 20.61 6.92 -6.23
CA SER A 37 21.12 8.17 -6.80
C SER A 37 22.66 8.25 -6.72
N VAL A 38 23.25 7.83 -5.60
CA VAL A 38 24.71 7.85 -5.41
C VAL A 38 25.39 6.86 -6.35
N ILE A 39 24.92 5.61 -6.41
CA ILE A 39 25.53 4.59 -7.27
C ILE A 39 25.42 4.99 -8.75
N SER A 40 24.24 5.47 -9.17
CA SER A 40 24.06 5.97 -10.54
C SER A 40 24.94 7.20 -10.80
N GLY A 41 25.05 8.14 -9.85
CA GLY A 41 25.92 9.31 -9.98
C GLY A 41 27.39 8.96 -10.14
N LEU A 42 27.88 7.95 -9.41
CA LEU A 42 29.24 7.42 -9.57
C LEU A 42 29.44 6.82 -10.95
N PHE A 43 28.49 6.01 -11.45
CA PHE A 43 28.54 5.45 -12.80
C PHE A 43 28.60 6.54 -13.88
N PHE A 44 27.77 7.59 -13.76
CA PHE A 44 27.81 8.72 -14.70
C PHE A 44 29.10 9.55 -14.60
N GLY A 45 29.68 9.69 -13.41
CA GLY A 45 30.89 10.46 -13.19
C GLY A 45 32.17 9.76 -13.68
N PHE A 46 32.29 8.46 -13.45
CA PHE A 46 33.52 7.70 -13.70
C PHE A 46 33.45 6.86 -14.98
N ASP A 47 32.40 6.08 -15.16
CA ASP A 47 32.31 5.10 -16.24
C ASP A 47 31.83 5.74 -17.55
N CYS A 48 30.79 6.58 -17.51
CA CYS A 48 30.21 7.17 -18.72
C CYS A 48 31.20 7.96 -19.60
N PRO A 49 32.16 8.77 -19.07
CA PRO A 49 33.16 9.44 -19.90
C PRO A 49 34.05 8.46 -20.68
N TYR A 50 34.40 7.33 -20.06
CA TYR A 50 35.18 6.27 -20.69
C TYR A 50 34.36 5.55 -21.77
N LEU A 51 33.14 5.12 -21.43
CA LEU A 51 32.26 4.40 -22.36
C LEU A 51 31.83 5.25 -23.56
N THR A 52 31.64 6.56 -23.37
CA THR A 52 31.26 7.48 -24.44
C THR A 52 32.39 7.65 -25.46
N LYS A 53 33.64 7.75 -25.00
CA LYS A 53 34.80 7.94 -25.87
C LYS A 53 35.21 6.65 -26.60
N ARG A 54 35.01 5.49 -25.98
CA ARG A 54 35.51 4.20 -26.47
C ARG A 54 34.48 3.37 -27.23
N LEU A 55 33.19 3.48 -26.88
CA LEU A 55 32.16 2.58 -27.39
C LEU A 55 31.05 3.33 -28.12
N SER A 56 30.25 4.13 -27.41
CA SER A 56 29.19 4.93 -28.04
C SER A 56 28.55 5.91 -27.04
N PRO A 57 28.16 7.13 -27.48
CA PRO A 57 27.34 8.04 -26.67
C PRO A 57 25.92 7.53 -26.41
N ALA A 58 25.45 6.47 -27.06
CA ALA A 58 24.13 5.90 -26.80
C ALA A 58 23.99 5.33 -25.38
N ILE A 59 25.09 4.84 -24.80
CA ILE A 59 25.10 4.15 -23.51
C ILE A 59 24.68 5.07 -22.35
N PRO A 60 25.28 6.25 -22.14
CA PRO A 60 24.82 7.18 -21.10
C PRO A 60 23.38 7.65 -21.32
N ILE A 61 22.91 7.76 -22.58
CA ILE A 61 21.53 8.15 -22.89
C ILE A 61 20.54 7.10 -22.38
N PHE A 62 20.75 5.82 -22.72
CA PHE A 62 19.91 4.72 -22.22
C PHE A 62 19.99 4.58 -20.70
N ALA A 63 21.19 4.71 -20.12
CA ALA A 63 21.36 4.68 -18.67
C ALA A 63 20.57 5.80 -17.98
N ALA A 64 20.57 7.01 -18.53
CA ALA A 64 19.82 8.15 -17.97
C ALA A 64 18.31 7.93 -18.06
N LEU A 65 17.82 7.40 -19.19
CA LEU A 65 16.41 7.06 -19.37
C LEU A 65 15.95 5.99 -18.36
N LEU A 66 16.74 4.93 -18.19
CA LEU A 66 16.45 3.87 -17.22
C LEU A 66 16.48 4.38 -15.79
N PHE A 67 17.46 5.22 -15.44
CA PHE A 67 17.53 5.85 -14.12
C PHE A 67 16.26 6.66 -13.82
N PHE A 68 15.83 7.50 -14.77
CA PHE A 68 14.62 8.29 -14.61
C PHE A 68 13.38 7.40 -14.46
N MET A 69 13.26 6.35 -15.27
CA MET A 69 12.16 5.38 -15.16
C MET A 69 12.13 4.71 -13.78
N VAL A 70 13.27 4.27 -13.26
CA VAL A 70 13.39 3.66 -11.93
C VAL A 70 12.95 4.62 -10.84
N ILE A 71 13.42 5.86 -10.87
CA ILE A 71 13.01 6.89 -9.91
C ILE A 71 11.49 7.13 -9.99
N CYS A 72 10.92 7.27 -11.18
CA CYS A 72 9.48 7.41 -11.35
C CYS A 72 8.69 6.20 -10.80
N CYS A 73 9.14 4.98 -11.06
CA CYS A 73 8.53 3.76 -10.53
C CYS A 73 8.58 3.71 -8.99
N ILE A 74 9.71 4.07 -8.40
CA ILE A 74 9.89 4.14 -6.95
C ILE A 74 8.97 5.21 -6.33
N LEU A 75 8.90 6.40 -6.92
CA LEU A 75 8.00 7.45 -6.44
C LEU A 75 6.54 7.03 -6.54
N ARG A 76 6.12 6.45 -7.67
CA ARG A 76 4.74 5.97 -7.86
C ARG A 76 4.40 4.91 -6.82
N THR A 77 5.23 3.89 -6.66
CA THR A 77 4.97 2.81 -5.69
C THR A 77 4.96 3.31 -4.25
N ALA A 78 5.82 4.26 -3.88
CA ALA A 78 5.92 4.77 -2.52
C ALA A 78 4.82 5.76 -2.10
N PHE A 79 4.16 6.41 -3.07
CA PHE A 79 3.12 7.41 -2.81
C PHE A 79 1.72 7.00 -3.24
N THR A 80 1.57 5.83 -3.88
CA THR A 80 0.26 5.29 -4.26
C THR A 80 -0.43 4.67 -3.05
N ASP A 81 -1.72 4.93 -2.91
CA ASP A 81 -2.57 4.27 -1.92
C ASP A 81 -2.55 2.76 -2.17
N PRO A 82 -2.15 1.93 -1.19
CA PRO A 82 -2.18 0.48 -1.35
C PRO A 82 -3.61 -0.08 -1.47
N GLY A 83 -4.64 0.72 -1.19
CA GLY A 83 -6.05 0.32 -1.22
C GLY A 83 -6.63 0.17 0.18
N ILE A 84 -6.42 1.17 1.05
CA ILE A 84 -6.83 1.07 2.47
C ILE A 84 -8.37 1.03 2.58
N LEU A 85 -8.87 -0.05 3.17
CA LEU A 85 -10.29 -0.19 3.48
C LEU A 85 -10.63 0.55 4.80
N PRO A 86 -11.68 1.41 4.84
CA PRO A 86 -12.04 2.12 6.05
C PRO A 86 -12.44 1.15 7.16
N ARG A 87 -12.09 1.51 8.41
CA ARG A 87 -12.51 0.72 9.58
C ARG A 87 -14.01 0.91 9.81
N ALA A 88 -14.63 -0.09 10.44
CA ALA A 88 -16.04 -0.01 10.81
C ALA A 88 -16.30 1.23 11.68
N THR A 89 -17.41 1.90 11.42
CA THR A 89 -17.89 3.01 12.22
C THR A 89 -18.28 2.53 13.62
N PRO A 90 -18.26 3.41 14.65
CA PRO A 90 -18.67 3.03 16.00
C PRO A 90 -20.10 2.46 16.05
N GLU A 91 -20.98 2.93 15.17
CA GLU A 91 -22.35 2.42 15.04
C GLU A 91 -22.36 1.00 14.48
N GLU A 92 -21.65 0.74 13.38
CA GLU A 92 -21.50 -0.62 12.82
C GLU A 92 -20.90 -1.61 13.81
N ILE A 93 -19.93 -1.18 14.62
CA ILE A 93 -19.36 -2.01 15.68
C ILE A 93 -20.42 -2.38 16.72
N ARG A 94 -21.25 -1.42 17.17
CA ARG A 94 -22.35 -1.69 18.12
C ARG A 94 -23.39 -2.63 17.52
N TYR A 95 -23.71 -2.51 16.24
CA TYR A 95 -24.61 -3.43 15.56
C TYR A 95 -24.01 -4.85 15.50
N LEU A 96 -22.73 -4.98 15.16
CA LEU A 96 -22.02 -6.26 15.12
C LEU A 96 -21.98 -6.92 16.50
N GLU A 97 -21.67 -6.17 17.55
CA GLU A 97 -21.66 -6.65 18.94
C GLU A 97 -23.07 -7.05 19.40
N LYS A 98 -24.11 -6.29 19.02
CA LYS A 98 -25.50 -6.63 19.33
C LYS A 98 -25.99 -7.87 18.57
N SER A 99 -25.59 -8.04 17.31
CA SER A 99 -25.96 -9.21 16.50
C SER A 99 -25.27 -10.49 16.96
N ASP A 100 -24.03 -10.40 17.44
CA ASP A 100 -23.30 -11.53 18.03
C ASP A 100 -24.04 -12.06 19.28
N ASN A 101 -24.71 -11.18 20.02
CA ASN A 101 -25.55 -11.55 21.16
C ASN A 101 -26.91 -12.15 20.76
N LEU A 102 -27.35 -12.04 19.49
CA LEU A 102 -28.72 -12.38 19.08
C LEU A 102 -28.85 -13.60 18.15
N GLN A 103 -27.77 -14.12 17.54
CA GLN A 103 -27.92 -15.24 16.60
C GLN A 103 -26.69 -16.13 16.48
N ASN A 104 -26.98 -17.43 16.51
CA ASN A 104 -26.18 -18.61 16.19
C ASN A 104 -25.40 -18.51 14.85
N VAL A 105 -24.41 -17.61 14.76
CA VAL A 105 -23.37 -17.66 13.72
C VAL A 105 -22.36 -18.73 14.12
N SER A 106 -22.69 -19.97 13.79
CA SER A 106 -21.89 -21.20 13.89
C SER A 106 -20.48 -21.05 14.49
N LEU A 107 -20.41 -21.18 15.82
CA LEU A 107 -19.42 -21.90 16.66
C LEU A 107 -17.93 -22.07 16.26
N THR A 108 -17.41 -21.24 15.36
CA THR A 108 -15.97 -20.92 15.21
C THR A 108 -15.74 -19.42 14.91
N GLY A 109 -16.80 -18.61 15.05
CA GLY A 109 -16.76 -17.22 15.51
C GLY A 109 -16.32 -16.12 14.55
N ARG A 110 -15.90 -16.39 13.30
CA ARG A 110 -15.33 -15.31 12.44
C ARG A 110 -15.49 -15.50 10.93
N VAL A 111 -16.43 -16.35 10.49
CA VAL A 111 -16.57 -16.67 9.07
C VAL A 111 -18.02 -16.51 8.63
N ILE A 112 -18.27 -15.60 7.67
CA ILE A 112 -19.58 -15.46 7.01
C ILE A 112 -19.47 -16.06 5.62
N GLU A 113 -20.40 -16.94 5.27
CA GLU A 113 -20.56 -17.40 3.90
C GLU A 113 -21.41 -16.40 3.14
N VAL A 114 -20.82 -15.77 2.12
CA VAL A 114 -21.53 -14.85 1.25
C VAL A 114 -21.63 -15.49 -0.14
N GLN A 115 -22.85 -15.61 -0.64
CA GLN A 115 -23.10 -16.06 -2.00
C GLN A 115 -22.84 -14.88 -2.95
N MET A 116 -21.79 -15.00 -3.75
CA MET A 116 -21.45 -13.98 -4.74
C MET A 116 -22.37 -14.08 -5.96
N ARG A 117 -22.50 -12.98 -6.71
CA ARG A 117 -23.27 -12.90 -7.95
C ARG A 117 -22.58 -13.82 -9.00
N GLY A 118 -23.04 -15.06 -9.10
CA GLY A 118 -22.36 -16.15 -9.83
C GLY A 118 -22.44 -17.53 -9.17
N GLY A 119 -23.07 -17.66 -8.00
CA GLY A 119 -23.36 -18.96 -7.37
C GLY A 119 -22.23 -19.54 -6.50
N HIS A 120 -21.05 -18.94 -6.52
CA HIS A 120 -19.94 -19.33 -5.64
C HIS A 120 -20.15 -18.79 -4.21
N VAL A 121 -20.21 -19.70 -3.24
CA VAL A 121 -20.17 -19.36 -1.81
C VAL A 121 -18.72 -19.24 -1.36
N MET A 122 -18.39 -18.15 -0.68
CA MET A 122 -17.05 -17.95 -0.13
C MET A 122 -17.09 -17.45 1.31
N GLN A 123 -16.19 -18.01 2.10
CA GLN A 123 -16.04 -17.77 3.53
C GLN A 123 -15.21 -16.52 3.79
N LEU A 124 -15.83 -15.45 4.30
CA LEU A 124 -15.18 -14.19 4.64
C LEU A 124 -14.67 -14.20 6.07
N LYS A 125 -13.37 -13.90 6.27
CA LYS A 125 -12.76 -13.86 7.60
C LYS A 125 -12.90 -12.48 8.24
N PHE A 126 -13.20 -12.44 9.54
CA PHE A 126 -13.29 -11.19 10.29
C PHE A 126 -11.93 -10.64 10.76
N CYS A 127 -11.71 -9.33 10.59
CA CYS A 127 -10.55 -8.61 11.12
C CYS A 127 -10.84 -8.00 12.50
N GLN A 128 -10.15 -8.45 13.55
CA GLN A 128 -10.36 -7.91 14.90
C GLN A 128 -9.86 -6.47 15.07
N THR A 129 -8.80 -6.07 14.38
CA THR A 129 -8.21 -4.72 14.49
C THR A 129 -9.06 -3.67 13.76
N CYS A 130 -9.51 -3.99 12.55
CA CYS A 130 -10.30 -3.06 11.72
C CYS A 130 -11.81 -3.20 11.94
N LYS A 131 -12.25 -4.25 12.64
CA LYS A 131 -13.64 -4.61 12.95
C LYS A 131 -14.54 -4.76 11.71
N ILE A 132 -14.00 -5.34 10.65
CA ILE A 132 -14.69 -5.56 9.37
C ILE A 132 -14.55 -7.02 8.90
N PHE A 133 -15.52 -7.51 8.13
CA PHE A 133 -15.37 -8.73 7.34
C PHE A 133 -14.53 -8.43 6.11
N ARG A 134 -13.43 -9.18 5.93
CA ARG A 134 -12.46 -8.94 4.85
C ARG A 134 -13.05 -9.42 3.52
N PRO A 135 -13.17 -8.55 2.50
CA PRO A 135 -13.49 -8.98 1.14
C PRO A 135 -12.47 -10.00 0.61
N PRO A 136 -12.81 -10.78 -0.43
CA PRO A 136 -11.84 -11.67 -1.06
C PRO A 136 -10.63 -10.86 -1.55
N ARG A 137 -9.42 -11.35 -1.29
CA ARG A 137 -8.11 -10.73 -1.56
C ARG A 137 -7.61 -9.68 -0.55
N VAL A 138 -8.42 -9.28 0.43
CA VAL A 138 -8.02 -8.31 1.45
C VAL A 138 -7.36 -8.98 2.66
N SER A 139 -6.19 -8.48 3.05
CA SER A 139 -5.43 -8.94 4.22
C SER A 139 -5.12 -7.77 5.17
N HIS A 140 -5.03 -8.07 6.47
CA HIS A 140 -4.60 -7.05 7.43
C HIS A 140 -3.07 -6.96 7.43
N CYS A 141 -2.55 -5.78 7.09
CA CYS A 141 -1.12 -5.49 7.20
C CYS A 141 -0.83 -4.85 8.55
N SER A 142 -0.04 -5.53 9.39
CA SER A 142 0.34 -5.05 10.73
C SER A 142 1.27 -3.82 10.67
N LEU A 143 2.06 -3.68 9.60
CA LEU A 143 2.94 -2.54 9.38
C LEU A 143 2.15 -1.26 9.07
N CYS A 144 1.17 -1.36 8.17
CA CYS A 144 0.28 -0.25 7.81
C CYS A 144 -0.85 -0.03 8.84
N ASP A 145 -1.11 -1.02 9.69
CA ASP A 145 -2.26 -1.09 10.60
C ASP A 145 -3.60 -0.84 9.88
N ALA A 146 -3.76 -1.52 8.74
CA ALA A 146 -4.86 -1.33 7.81
C ALA A 146 -5.18 -2.65 7.09
N CYS A 147 -6.46 -2.84 6.74
CA CYS A 147 -6.87 -3.87 5.78
C CYS A 147 -6.69 -3.32 4.37
N ILE A 148 -6.00 -4.10 3.53
CA ILE A 148 -5.63 -3.80 2.15
C ILE A 148 -5.92 -5.03 1.30
#